data_AF-A0A6L7G511-F1
#
_entry.id   AF-A0A6L7G511-F1
#
_cell.length_a   1.000
_cell.length_b   1.000
_cell.length_c   1.000
_cell.angle_alpha   90.00
_cell.angle_beta   90.00
_cell.angle_gamma   90.00
#
_symmetry.space_group_name_H-M   'P 1'
#
loop_
_entity.id
_entity.type
_entity.pdbx_description
1 polymer ?
#
loop_
_entity_poly.entity_id
_entity_poly.type
_entity_poly.pdbx_seq_one_letter_code
_entity_poly.pdbx_strand_id
1 'polypeptide(L)'
;MEKLPTMFAKSGPILQYLRPFLQHEDPEIRTRARAALRTVQRLLNTDDGAILMDLLEKSTTLFILDPLADPRALDAINAQRFIALDLRRIMSDETDTVLDAISSAHGGMGPGGRGRPGRG
;
A
#
# COMPACT_ATOMS: atom_id res chain seq x y z
N MET A 1 -29.17 -9.26 1.87
CA MET A 1 -28.12 -9.09 0.86
C MET A 1 -27.16 -8.03 1.37
N GLU A 2 -26.03 -8.47 1.91
CA GLU A 2 -24.95 -7.57 2.31
C GLU A 2 -24.37 -6.93 1.04
N LYS A 3 -24.43 -5.61 0.95
CA LYS A 3 -23.91 -4.86 -0.21
C LYS A 3 -22.39 -4.95 -0.15
N LEU A 4 -21.79 -5.66 -1.10
CA LEU A 4 -20.35 -5.65 -1.28
C LEU A 4 -19.88 -4.19 -1.42
N PRO A 5 -18.84 -3.75 -0.70
CA PRO A 5 -18.38 -2.37 -0.77
C PRO A 5 -17.96 -2.04 -2.20
N THR A 6 -18.71 -1.14 -2.85
CA THR A 6 -18.46 -0.67 -4.23
C THR A 6 -17.36 0.39 -4.33
N MET A 7 -16.69 0.72 -3.23
CA MET A 7 -15.56 1.64 -3.26
C MET A 7 -14.26 0.86 -3.27
N PHE A 8 -13.53 0.95 -4.40
CA PHE A 8 -12.07 0.79 -4.36
C PHE A 8 -11.58 1.66 -3.20
N ALA A 9 -11.00 1.03 -2.18
CA ALA A 9 -10.48 1.76 -1.04
C ALA A 9 -9.54 2.87 -1.55
N LYS A 10 -9.63 4.05 -0.93
CA LYS A 10 -8.81 5.24 -1.25
C LYS A 10 -7.30 4.94 -1.27
N SER A 11 -6.90 3.82 -0.66
CA SER A 11 -5.59 3.19 -0.78
C SER A 11 -5.76 1.68 -0.98
N GLY A 12 -4.80 1.02 -1.63
CA GLY A 12 -4.91 -0.41 -1.96
C GLY A 12 -5.00 -1.32 -0.73
N PRO A 13 -5.69 -2.48 -0.76
CA PRO A 13 -5.79 -3.42 0.36
C PRO A 13 -4.46 -3.71 1.08
N ILE A 14 -3.35 -3.87 0.34
CA ILE A 14 -2.03 -4.07 0.95
C ILE A 14 -1.56 -2.83 1.73
N LEU A 15 -1.69 -1.63 1.17
CA LEU A 15 -1.32 -0.40 1.88
C LEU A 15 -2.22 -0.15 3.10
N GLN A 16 -3.50 -0.49 3.00
CA GLN A 16 -4.43 -0.46 4.12
C GLN A 16 -4.04 -1.45 5.22
N TYR A 17 -3.64 -2.68 4.84
CA TYR A 17 -3.15 -3.69 5.77
C TYR A 17 -1.83 -3.29 6.42
N LEU A 18 -0.94 -2.64 5.68
CA LEU A 18 0.37 -2.22 6.17
C LEU A 18 0.32 -0.96 7.04
N ARG A 19 -0.70 -0.11 6.88
CA ARG A 19 -0.84 1.16 7.61
C ARG A 19 -0.67 1.04 9.13
N PRO A 20 -1.30 0.09 9.85
CA PRO A 20 -1.09 -0.08 11.29
C PRO A 20 0.36 -0.37 11.66
N PHE A 21 1.08 -1.12 10.84
CA PHE A 21 2.50 -1.43 11.06
C PHE A 21 3.40 -0.22 10.76
N LEU A 22 3.06 0.57 9.75
CA LEU A 22 3.78 1.80 9.40
C LEU A 22 3.56 2.92 10.44
N GLN A 23 2.44 2.89 11.16
CA GLN A 23 2.08 3.82 12.22
C GLN A 23 2.29 3.25 13.63
N HIS A 24 2.89 2.06 13.74
CA HIS A 24 3.07 1.38 15.01
C HIS A 24 3.93 2.20 15.97
N GLU A 25 3.66 2.15 17.28
CA GLU A 25 4.43 2.92 18.28
C GLU A 25 5.89 2.45 18.40
N ASP A 26 6.09 1.13 18.32
CA ASP A 26 7.41 0.51 18.26
C ASP A 26 8.19 0.89 16.97
N PRO A 27 9.36 1.56 17.09
CA PRO A 27 10.19 1.95 15.95
C PRO A 27 10.75 0.77 15.17
N GLU A 28 10.97 -0.40 15.79
CA GLU A 28 11.49 -1.57 15.11
C GLU A 28 10.45 -2.14 14.14
N ILE A 29 9.20 -2.22 14.58
CA ILE A 29 8.08 -2.67 13.74
C ILE A 29 7.90 -1.74 12.53
N ARG A 30 7.92 -0.42 12.73
CA ARG A 30 7.85 0.55 11.62
C ARG A 30 9.00 0.38 10.64
N THR A 31 10.21 0.20 11.15
CA THR A 31 11.42 0.03 10.33
C THR A 31 11.34 -1.23 9.49
N ARG A 32 10.93 -2.35 10.08
CA ARG A 32 10.73 -3.62 9.36
C ARG A 32 9.65 -3.49 8.28
N ALA A 33 8.53 -2.85 8.57
CA ALA A 33 7.45 -2.62 7.59
C ALA A 33 7.92 -1.77 6.39
N ARG A 34 8.68 -0.69 6.65
CA ARG A 34 9.30 0.14 5.60
C ARG A 34 10.33 -0.65 4.79
N ALA A 35 11.17 -1.45 5.44
CA ALA A 35 12.17 -2.27 4.77
C ALA A 35 11.53 -3.33 3.86
N ALA A 36 10.42 -3.95 4.29
CA ALA A 36 9.65 -4.88 3.49
C ALA A 36 9.10 -4.21 2.22
N LEU A 37 8.47 -3.03 2.36
CA LEU A 37 7.99 -2.24 1.21
C LEU A 37 9.10 -1.92 0.21
N ARG A 38 10.22 -1.37 0.70
CA ARG A 38 11.38 -1.04 -0.16
C ARG A 38 11.98 -2.28 -0.83
N THR A 39 11.87 -3.45 -0.20
CA THR A 39 12.33 -4.71 -0.78
C THR A 39 11.42 -5.18 -1.90
N VAL A 40 10.10 -5.11 -1.71
CA VAL A 40 9.12 -5.40 -2.77
C VAL A 40 9.30 -4.43 -3.94
N GLN A 41 9.43 -3.13 -3.68
CA GLN A 41 9.68 -2.13 -4.74
C GLN A 41 10.96 -2.43 -5.53
N ARG A 42 12.05 -2.77 -4.84
CA ARG A 42 13.31 -3.14 -5.51
C ARG A 42 13.17 -4.39 -6.37
N LEU A 43 12.48 -5.42 -5.88
CA LEU A 43 12.23 -6.64 -6.64
C LEU A 43 11.44 -6.34 -7.92
N LEU A 44 10.39 -5.53 -7.81
CA LEU A 44 9.51 -5.21 -8.94
C LEU A 44 10.14 -4.22 -9.94
N ASN A 45 11.13 -3.42 -9.52
CA ASN A 45 11.89 -2.51 -10.39
C ASN A 45 13.07 -3.21 -11.13
N THR A 46 12.95 -4.50 -11.39
CA THR A 46 13.88 -5.28 -12.23
C THR A 46 13.20 -5.69 -13.53
N ASP A 47 13.97 -6.12 -14.53
CA ASP A 47 13.40 -6.62 -15.80
C ASP A 47 12.46 -7.82 -15.56
N ASP A 48 12.87 -8.76 -14.70
CA ASP A 48 12.03 -9.91 -14.29
C ASP A 48 10.79 -9.45 -13.51
N GLY A 49 10.93 -8.42 -12.68
CA GLY A 49 9.82 -7.80 -11.95
C GLY A 49 8.78 -7.17 -12.89
N ALA A 50 9.23 -6.49 -13.95
CA ALA A 50 8.36 -5.94 -14.97
C ALA A 50 7.61 -7.04 -15.75
N ILE A 51 8.31 -8.14 -16.08
CA ILE A 51 7.68 -9.32 -16.72
C ILE A 51 6.63 -9.93 -15.79
N LEU A 52 6.93 -10.10 -14.50
CA LEU A 52 5.99 -10.61 -13.51
C LEU A 52 4.73 -9.73 -13.43
N MET A 53 4.90 -8.41 -13.41
CA MET A 53 3.78 -7.46 -13.39
C MET A 53 2.92 -7.55 -14.66
N ASP A 54 3.53 -7.62 -15.84
CA ASP A 54 2.81 -7.81 -17.11
C ASP A 54 2.01 -9.12 -17.13
N LEU A 55 2.59 -10.23 -16.67
CA LEU A 55 1.90 -11.52 -16.57
C LEU A 55 0.75 -11.50 -15.55
N LEU A 56 0.95 -10.85 -14.40
CA LEU A 56 -0.11 -10.68 -13.38
C LEU A 56 -1.27 -9.84 -13.91
N GLU A 57 -1.00 -8.79 -14.67
CA GLU A 57 -2.03 -7.96 -15.26
C GLU A 57 -2.82 -8.70 -16.35
N LYS A 58 -2.12 -9.44 -17.22
CA LYS A 58 -2.75 -10.28 -18.24
C LYS A 58 -3.66 -11.34 -17.63
N SER A 59 -3.21 -11.98 -16.55
CA SER A 59 -3.96 -13.08 -15.91
C SER A 59 -5.11 -12.62 -15.01
N THR A 60 -5.14 -11.35 -14.59
CA THR A 60 -6.17 -10.85 -13.65
C THR A 60 -7.02 -9.73 -14.25
N THR A 61 -6.40 -8.66 -14.74
CA THR A 61 -7.09 -7.46 -15.20
C THR A 61 -7.63 -7.64 -16.61
N LEU A 62 -6.80 -8.18 -17.51
CA LEU A 62 -7.15 -8.37 -18.92
C LEU A 62 -7.88 -9.70 -19.19
N PHE A 63 -8.07 -10.53 -18.17
CA PHE A 63 -8.80 -11.78 -18.30
C PHE A 63 -10.30 -11.52 -18.55
N ILE A 64 -10.80 -12.02 -19.67
CA ILE A 64 -12.21 -11.91 -20.08
C ILE A 64 -12.94 -13.16 -19.58
N LEU A 65 -13.97 -12.96 -18.77
CA LEU A 65 -14.93 -14.01 -18.43
C LEU A 65 -16.03 -14.07 -19.48
N ASP A 66 -16.42 -15.29 -19.83
CA ASP A 66 -17.65 -15.52 -20.60
C ASP A 66 -18.85 -14.94 -19.81
N PRO A 67 -19.77 -14.19 -20.45
CA PRO A 67 -20.99 -13.70 -19.79
C PRO A 67 -21.86 -14.79 -19.16
N LEU A 68 -21.73 -16.04 -19.61
CA LEU A 68 -22.42 -17.22 -19.09
C LEU A 68 -21.60 -17.99 -18.03
N ALA A 69 -20.42 -17.49 -17.67
CA ALA A 69 -19.59 -18.11 -16.65
C ALA A 69 -20.28 -18.10 -15.27
N ASP A 70 -19.87 -19.05 -14.42
CA ASP A 70 -20.34 -19.12 -13.03
C ASP A 70 -20.08 -17.78 -12.32
N PRO A 71 -21.06 -17.19 -11.62
CA PRO A 71 -20.88 -15.94 -10.88
C PRO A 71 -19.70 -15.96 -9.91
N ARG A 72 -19.35 -17.13 -9.34
CA ARG A 72 -18.17 -17.30 -8.46
C ARG A 72 -16.84 -17.07 -9.18
N ALA A 73 -16.81 -17.28 -10.49
CA ALA A 73 -15.62 -16.98 -11.31
C ALA A 73 -15.39 -15.47 -11.40
N LEU A 74 -16.46 -14.67 -11.46
CA LEU A 74 -16.38 -13.20 -11.40
C LEU A 74 -15.86 -12.73 -10.04
N ASP A 75 -16.36 -13.30 -8.95
CA ASP A 75 -15.87 -12.98 -7.60
C ASP A 75 -14.39 -13.34 -7.44
N ALA A 76 -13.97 -14.51 -7.92
CA ALA A 76 -12.58 -14.95 -7.87
C ALA A 76 -11.65 -14.01 -8.67
N ILE A 77 -12.04 -13.62 -9.88
CA ILE A 77 -11.24 -12.71 -10.70
C ILE A 77 -11.20 -11.30 -10.10
N ASN A 78 -12.30 -10.81 -9.54
CA ASN A 78 -12.31 -9.53 -8.84
C ASN A 78 -11.39 -9.55 -7.62
N ALA A 79 -11.39 -10.65 -6.84
CA ALA A 79 -10.47 -10.82 -5.72
C ALA A 79 -9.00 -10.84 -6.17
N GLN A 80 -8.70 -11.54 -7.27
CA GLN A 80 -7.34 -11.63 -7.81
C GLN A 80 -6.82 -10.31 -8.39
N ARG A 81 -7.69 -9.51 -9.02
CA ARG A 81 -7.34 -8.18 -9.58
C ARG A 81 -6.75 -7.23 -8.54
N PHE A 82 -7.14 -7.36 -7.26
CA PHE A 82 -6.59 -6.53 -6.21
C PHE A 82 -5.09 -6.70 -6.02
N ILE A 83 -4.53 -7.89 -6.29
CA ILE A 83 -3.10 -8.15 -6.12
C ILE A 83 -2.28 -7.32 -7.10
N ALA A 84 -2.60 -7.39 -8.40
CA ALA A 84 -1.88 -6.65 -9.43
C ALA A 84 -2.01 -5.12 -9.25
N LEU A 85 -3.22 -4.66 -8.91
CA LEU A 85 -3.48 -3.24 -8.64
C LEU A 85 -2.71 -2.74 -7.42
N ASP A 86 -2.63 -3.52 -6.35
CA ASP A 86 -1.91 -3.12 -5.14
C ASP A 86 -0.40 -3.09 -5.33
N LEU A 87 0.17 -4.06 -6.05
CA LEU A 87 1.60 -4.04 -6.36
C LEU A 87 1.97 -2.81 -7.19
N ARG A 88 1.12 -2.40 -8.15
CA ARG A 88 1.29 -1.13 -8.87
C ARG A 88 1.24 0.08 -7.95
N ARG A 89 0.31 0.12 -6.99
CA ARG A 89 0.23 1.22 -6.01
C ARG A 89 1.46 1.26 -5.12
N ILE A 90 1.99 0.10 -4.73
CA ILE A 90 3.25 -0.01 -3.99
C ILE A 90 4.42 0.54 -4.82
N MET A 91 4.45 0.26 -6.12
CA MET A 91 5.46 0.82 -7.04
C MET A 91 5.27 2.32 -7.33
N SER A 92 4.08 2.86 -7.11
CA SER A 92 3.76 4.27 -7.36
C SER A 92 4.09 5.20 -6.20
N ASP A 93 4.15 6.50 -6.51
CA ASP A 93 4.35 7.60 -5.56
C ASP A 93 3.29 7.65 -4.43
N GLU A 94 2.18 6.90 -4.53
CA GLU A 94 1.18 6.76 -3.45
C GLU A 94 1.83 6.25 -2.16
N THR A 95 2.77 5.31 -2.27
CA THR A 95 3.47 4.76 -1.10
C THR A 95 4.35 5.80 -0.43
N ASP A 96 5.07 6.59 -1.23
CA ASP A 96 5.93 7.65 -0.71
C ASP A 96 5.10 8.77 -0.09
N THR A 97 3.96 9.13 -0.70
CA THR A 97 3.00 10.09 -0.13
C THR A 97 2.47 9.63 1.24
N VAL A 98 2.14 8.34 1.39
CA VAL A 98 1.68 7.77 2.67
C VAL A 98 2.81 7.77 3.70
N LEU A 99 4.03 7.42 3.30
CA LEU A 99 5.20 7.43 4.18
C LEU A 99 5.57 8.84 4.65
N ASP A 100 5.45 9.84 3.76
CA ASP A 100 5.68 11.25 4.06
C ASP A 100 4.63 11.78 5.03
N ALA A 101 3.34 11.51 4.77
CA ALA A 101 2.26 11.90 5.67
C ALA A 101 2.43 11.34 7.10
N ILE A 102 2.88 10.08 7.22
CA ILE A 102 3.17 9.46 8.53
C ILE A 102 4.37 10.13 9.20
N SER A 103 5.42 10.44 8.44
CA SER A 103 6.64 11.06 8.96
C SER A 103 6.39 12.50 9.41
N SER A 104 5.59 13.28 8.68
CA SER A 104 5.15 14.62 9.08
C SER A 104 4.27 14.60 10.32
N ALA A 105 3.42 13.59 10.50
CA ALA A 105 2.61 13.44 11.71
C ALA A 105 3.45 13.15 12.97
N HIS A 106 4.57 12.43 12.84
CA HIS A 106 5.49 12.15 13.95
C HIS A 106 6.50 13.29 14.21
N GLY A 107 6.78 14.13 13.21
CA GLY A 107 7.68 15.29 13.34
C GLY A 107 7.06 16.53 14.00
N GLY A 108 5.74 16.55 14.21
CA GLY A 108 5.00 17.69 14.79
C GLY A 108 5.10 17.84 16.31
N MET A 109 5.70 16.87 17.02
CA MET A 109 5.90 16.91 18.47
C MET A 109 7.35 17.32 18.80
N GLY A 110 7.79 18.46 18.26
CA GLY A 110 9.02 19.09 18.73
C GLY A 110 8.80 19.66 20.14
N PRO A 111 9.73 19.45 21.10
CA PRO A 111 9.60 20.05 22.42
C PRO A 111 9.77 21.57 22.32
N GLY A 112 8.66 22.32 22.25
CA GLY A 112 8.65 23.70 22.74
C GLY A 112 8.84 23.66 24.26
N GLY A 113 9.65 24.48 24.91
CA GLY A 113 10.30 25.72 24.51
C GLY A 113 10.39 26.59 25.77
N ARG A 114 11.52 27.30 25.92
CA ARG A 114 11.84 28.37 26.90
C ARG A 114 12.39 27.96 28.27
N GLY A 115 13.66 27.58 28.28
CA GLY A 115 14.56 27.85 29.41
C GLY A 115 15.45 29.08 29.13
N ARG A 116 15.05 30.24 29.68
CA ARG A 116 15.81 31.48 30.01
C ARG A 116 16.78 32.14 29.00
N PRO A 117 16.83 33.48 29.02
CA PRO A 117 17.99 34.13 29.65
C PRO A 117 17.57 35.22 30.66
N GLY A 118 18.47 35.51 31.59
CA GLY A 118 18.22 36.35 32.77
C GLY A 118 18.18 37.87 32.53
N ARG A 119 17.65 38.56 33.55
CA ARG A 119 17.99 39.93 33.93
C ARG A 119 17.63 40.12 35.41
N GLY A 120 18.64 40.44 36.22
CA GLY A 120 18.58 40.73 37.65
C GLY A 120 19.98 41.11 38.09
#